data_AF-A0A6B3FLX1-F1
#
_entry.id   AF-A0A6B3FLX1-F1
#
_cell.length_a   1.000
_cell.length_b   1.000
_cell.length_c   1.000
_cell.angle_alpha   90.00
_cell.angle_beta   90.00
_cell.angle_gamma   90.00
#
_symmetry.space_group_name_H-M   'P 1'
#
loop_
_entity.id
_entity.type
_entity.pdbx_description
1 polymer ?
#
loop_
_entity_poly.entity_id
_entity_poly.type
_entity_poly.pdbx_seq_one_letter_code
_entity_poly.pdbx_strand_id
1 'polypeptide(L)' 'MRTASDAAEAVALLRDAPAGRVALVDASFVGHPHALRLGLTDPRFPAGAVPGAVTVQDPSRAALVRALESEAAAPAPGGD' A
#
# COMPACT_ATOMS: atom_id res chain seq x y z
N MET A 1 -4.36 -2.49 -12.51
CA MET A 1 -4.64 -1.68 -11.31
C MET A 1 -5.94 -2.20 -10.72
N ARG A 2 -5.97 -2.48 -9.41
CA ARG A 2 -7.18 -2.89 -8.66
C ARG A 2 -7.47 -1.78 -7.65
N THR A 3 -8.74 -1.51 -7.37
CA THR A 3 -9.18 -0.48 -6.42
C THR A 3 -9.76 -1.16 -5.19
N ALA A 4 -9.49 -0.61 -4.02
CA ALA A 4 -10.10 -1.02 -2.75
C ALA A 4 -10.87 0.17 -2.19
N SER A 5 -12.03 -0.09 -1.63
CA SER A 5 -12.89 0.91 -0.98
C SER A 5 -12.47 1.17 0.47
N ASP A 6 -11.81 0.19 1.08
CA ASP A 6 -11.32 0.24 2.46
C ASP A 6 -10.09 -0.67 2.66
N ALA A 7 -9.54 -0.65 3.89
CA ALA A 7 -8.38 -1.44 4.25
C ALA A 7 -8.63 -2.96 4.23
N ALA A 8 -9.86 -3.42 4.52
CA ALA A 8 -10.19 -4.84 4.52
C ALA A 8 -10.20 -5.40 3.09
N GLU A 9 -10.80 -4.66 2.14
CA GLU A 9 -10.76 -4.97 0.72
C GLU A 9 -9.32 -4.92 0.19
N ALA A 10 -8.51 -3.95 0.65
CA ALA A 10 -7.10 -3.87 0.28
C ALA A 10 -6.31 -5.12 0.72
N VAL A 11 -6.56 -5.64 1.93
CA VAL A 11 -5.96 -6.91 2.41
C VAL A 11 -6.35 -8.07 1.50
N ALA A 12 -7.63 -8.20 1.15
CA ALA A 12 -8.12 -9.29 0.30
C ALA A 12 -7.45 -9.25 -1.09
N LEU A 13 -7.42 -8.08 -1.72
CA LEU A 13 -6.80 -7.89 -3.03
C LEU A 13 -5.29 -8.11 -3.01
N LEU A 14 -4.62 -7.75 -1.92
CA LEU A 14 -3.18 -7.96 -1.72
C LEU A 14 -2.84 -9.45 -1.55
N ARG A 15 -3.67 -10.21 -0.83
CA ARG A 15 -3.52 -11.66 -0.64
C ARG A 15 -3.74 -12.44 -1.94
N ASP A 16 -4.64 -11.97 -2.80
CA ASP A 16 -4.90 -12.55 -4.13
C ASP A 16 -3.85 -12.14 -5.18
N ALA A 17 -3.10 -11.07 -4.95
CA ALA A 17 -2.12 -10.61 -5.92
C ALA A 17 -0.98 -11.64 -6.11
N PRO A 18 -0.56 -11.91 -7.36
CA PRO A 18 0.55 -12.82 -7.63
C PRO A 18 1.83 -12.32 -6.95
N ALA A 19 2.79 -13.22 -6.72
CA ALA A 19 4.10 -12.87 -6.17
C ALA A 19 4.81 -11.78 -7.01
N GLY A 20 5.64 -10.98 -6.35
CA GLY A 20 6.38 -9.88 -6.93
C GLY A 20 6.16 -8.57 -6.17
N ARG A 21 6.59 -7.46 -6.77
CA ARG A 21 6.41 -6.13 -6.18
C ARG A 21 4.95 -5.68 -6.27
N VAL A 22 4.45 -5.08 -5.19
CA VAL A 22 3.12 -4.46 -5.12
C VAL A 22 3.22 -3.06 -4.53
N ALA A 23 2.31 -2.19 -4.96
CA ALA A 23 2.18 -0.85 -4.45
C ALA A 23 0.72 -0.58 -4.06
N LEU A 24 0.53 0.04 -2.90
CA LEU A 24 -0.73 0.65 -2.49
C LEU A 24 -0.60 2.16 -2.70
N VAL A 25 -1.56 2.75 -3.39
CA VAL A 25 -1.60 4.19 -3.68
C VAL A 25 -2.95 4.70 -3.20
N ASP A 26 -2.92 5.78 -2.43
CA ASP A 26 -4.12 6.49 -2.00
C ASP A 26 -4.88 7.00 -3.23
N ALA A 27 -6.20 6.79 -3.26
CA ALA A 27 -7.05 7.24 -4.37
C ALA A 27 -7.05 8.78 -4.51
N SER A 28 -6.78 9.51 -3.43
CA SER A 28 -6.64 10.96 -3.38
C SER A 28 -5.21 11.44 -3.64
N PHE A 29 -4.26 10.55 -3.98
CA PHE A 29 -2.89 10.93 -4.26
C PHE A 29 -2.82 11.94 -5.42
N VAL A 30 -2.30 13.14 -5.11
CA VAL A 30 -1.95 14.16 -6.09
C VAL A 30 -0.46 14.41 -5.98
N GLY A 31 0.28 14.10 -7.05
CA GLY A 31 1.73 14.27 -7.06
C GLY A 31 2.34 14.02 -8.41
N HIS A 32 3.65 14.25 -8.50
CA HIS A 32 4.39 14.05 -9.75
C HIS A 32 4.56 12.54 -10.04
N PRO A 33 4.13 12.04 -11.22
CA PRO A 33 4.27 10.63 -11.58
C PRO A 33 5.72 10.13 -11.54
N HIS A 34 6.67 11.02 -11.87
CA HIS A 34 8.10 10.68 -11.81
C HIS A 34 8.57 10.41 -10.38
N ALA A 35 8.15 11.23 -9.41
CA ALA A 35 8.49 11.02 -8.00
C ALA A 35 7.85 9.73 -7.46
N LEU A 36 6.58 9.48 -7.83
CA LEU A 36 5.90 8.22 -7.48
C LEU A 36 6.67 7.02 -8.06
N ARG A 37 7.04 7.06 -9.35
CA ARG A 37 7.80 5.99 -9.97
C ARG A 37 9.12 5.73 -9.24
N LEU A 38 9.89 6.78 -8.94
CA LEU A 38 11.17 6.64 -8.21
C LEU A 38 10.97 5.94 -6.85
N GLY A 39 10.01 6.40 -6.05
CA GLY A 39 9.73 5.80 -4.74
C GLY A 39 9.24 4.36 -4.83
N LEU A 40 8.37 4.04 -5.80
CA LEU A 40 7.80 2.70 -5.94
C LEU A 40 8.81 1.66 -6.48
N THR A 41 9.83 2.09 -7.22
CA THR A 41 10.78 1.19 -7.89
C THR A 41 12.21 1.27 -7.36
N ASP A 42 12.46 1.94 -6.24
CA ASP A 42 13.80 1.95 -5.65
C ASP A 42 14.26 0.50 -5.34
N PRO A 43 15.39 0.04 -5.92
CA PRO A 43 15.86 -1.33 -5.75
C PRO A 43 16.60 -1.55 -4.43
N ARG A 44 17.00 -0.49 -3.72
CA ARG A 44 17.86 -0.56 -2.54
C ARG A 44 17.14 -1.09 -1.31
N PHE A 45 15.82 -0.91 -1.25
CA PHE A 45 15.01 -1.29 -0.09
C PHE A 45 13.86 -2.23 -0.49
N PRO A 46 13.56 -3.23 0.35
CA PRO A 46 12.44 -4.16 0.11
C PRO A 46 11.08 -3.50 0.39
N ALA A 47 11.05 -2.37 1.10
CA ALA A 47 9.87 -1.55 1.30
C ALA A 47 10.22 -0.07 1.15
N GLY A 48 9.29 0.72 0.62
CA GLY A 48 9.46 2.16 0.46
C GLY A 48 8.12 2.88 0.62
N ALA A 49 8.16 4.07 1.22
CA ALA A 49 6.98 4.89 1.41
C ALA A 49 7.24 6.31 0.93
N VAL A 50 6.26 6.89 0.26
CA VAL A 50 6.14 8.30 -0.05
C VAL A 50 4.77 8.77 0.45
N PRO A 51 4.53 10.08 0.64
CA PRO A 51 3.20 10.55 1.01
C PRO A 51 2.13 10.01 0.04
N GLY A 52 1.13 9.31 0.57
CA GLY A 52 0.04 8.71 -0.20
C GLY A 52 0.38 7.44 -1.00
N ALA A 53 1.58 6.85 -0.85
CA ALA A 53 1.85 5.54 -1.46
C ALA A 53 2.91 4.72 -0.72
N VAL A 54 2.74 3.40 -0.70
CA VAL A 54 3.69 2.43 -0.15
C VAL A 54 3.95 1.31 -1.15
N THR A 55 5.20 0.89 -1.29
CA THR A 55 5.63 -0.25 -2.12
C THR A 55 6.31 -1.30 -1.26
N VAL A 56 6.09 -2.58 -1.57
CA VAL A 56 6.81 -3.69 -0.95
C VAL A 56 7.18 -4.75 -1.98
N GLN A 57 8.35 -5.35 -1.78
CA GLN A 57 8.79 -6.60 -2.39
C GLN A 57 8.27 -7.79 -1.58
N ASP A 58 8.36 -9.00 -2.12
CA ASP A 58 7.85 -10.23 -1.48
C ASP A 58 8.30 -10.43 -0.03
N PRO A 59 9.58 -10.19 0.35
CA PRO A 59 10.01 -10.35 1.74
C PRO A 59 9.28 -9.43 2.74
N SER A 60 8.74 -8.30 2.27
CA SER A 60 8.06 -7.29 3.09
C SER A 60 6.53 -7.34 2.97
N ARG A 61 5.95 -8.21 2.11
CA ARG A 61 4.49 -8.31 1.92
C ARG A 61 3.74 -8.65 3.19
N ALA A 62 4.25 -9.58 4.00
CA ALA A 62 3.59 -9.96 5.25
C ALA A 62 3.50 -8.78 6.24
N ALA A 63 4.49 -7.89 6.24
CA ALA A 63 4.45 -6.68 7.06
C ALA A 63 3.36 -5.71 6.59
N LEU A 64 3.21 -5.53 5.27
CA LEU A 64 2.16 -4.70 4.70
C LEU A 64 0.76 -5.26 5.00
N VAL A 65 0.56 -6.58 4.87
CA VAL A 65 -0.72 -7.23 5.22
C VAL A 65 -1.08 -6.95 6.68
N ARG A 66 -0.14 -7.15 7.62
CA ARG A 66 -0.41 -6.88 9.05
C ARG A 66 -0.72 -5.41 9.34
N ALA A 67 -0.06 -4.48 8.65
CA ALA A 67 -0.36 -3.06 8.80
C ALA A 67 -1.78 -2.74 8.33
N LEU A 68 -2.20 -3.26 7.17
CA LEU A 68 -3.55 -3.06 6.65
C LEU A 68 -4.62 -3.76 7.51
N GLU A 69 -4.34 -4.94 8.07
CA GLU A 69 -5.22 -5.61 9.03
C GLU A 69 -5.41 -4.78 10.31
N SER A 70 -4.35 -4.12 10.78
CA SER A 70 -4.43 -3.20 11.93
C SER A 70 -5.28 -1.96 11.61
N GLU A 71 -5.12 -1.37 10.42
CA GLU A 71 -5.94 -0.24 9.97
C GLU A 71 -7.41 -0.64 9.80
N ALA A 72 -7.70 -1.81 9.23
CA ALA A 72 -9.06 -2.32 9.08
C ALA A 72 -9.75 -2.58 10.43
N ALA A 73 -8.98 -2.92 11.47
CA ALA A 73 -9.47 -3.12 12.82
C ALA A 73 -9.58 -1.81 13.64
N ALA A 74 -8.96 -0.73 13.17
CA ALA A 74 -9.04 0.56 13.84
C ALA A 74 -10.47 1.12 13.70
N PRO A 75 -11.07 1.64 14.79
CA PRO A 75 -12.33 2.35 14.66
C PRO A 75 -12.12 3.55 13.74
N ALA A 76 -13.11 3.84 12.89
CA ALA A 76 -13.08 5.03 12.05
C ALA A 76 -12.72 6.23 12.92
N PRO A 77 -11.77 7.09 12.52
CA PRO A 77 -11.43 8.26 13.30
C PRO A 77 -12.73 9.04 13.53
N GLY A 78 -13.13 9.17 14.80
CA GLY A 78 -14.30 9.95 15.18
C GLY A 78 -14.14 11.35 14.60
N GLY A 79 -15.05 11.74 13.72
CA GLY A 79 -15.15 13.11 13.27
C GLY A 79 -15.67 13.96 14.41
N ASP A 80 -14.79 14.77 15.00
CA ASP A 80 -15.14 15.96 15.77
C ASP A 80 -15.34 17.17 14.83
#